data_AF-A0A2E1QK59-F1
#
_entry.id   AF-A0A2E1QK59-F1
#
_cell.length_a   1.000
_cell.length_b   1.000
_cell.length_c   1.000
_cell.angle_alpha   90.00
_cell.angle_beta   90.00
_cell.angle_gamma   90.00
#
_symmetry.space_group_name_H-M   'P 1'
#
loop_
_entity.id
_entity.type
_entity.pdbx_description
1 polymer ?
#
loop_
_entity_poly.entity_id
_entity_poly.type
_entity_poly.pdbx_seq_one_letter_code
_entity_poly.pdbx_strand_id
1 'polypeptide(L)' 'MYRIISISLLNVFLFGANLEIGDAAPDFSLKNQDGVFRNLNDYIGSKLVIYFFPKAETPG' A
#
# COMPACT_ATOMS: atom_id res chain seq x y z
N MET A 1 7.98 26.30 21.91
CA MET A 1 6.63 26.07 21.35
C MET A 1 6.72 25.33 20.01
N TYR A 2 7.32 24.12 19.98
CA TYR A 2 7.49 23.30 18.76
C TYR A 2 7.34 21.79 19.00
N ARG A 3 7.02 21.36 20.24
CA ARG A 3 7.16 19.95 20.66
C ARG A 3 5.90 19.09 20.43
N ILE A 4 4.76 19.69 20.08
CA ILE A 4 3.49 18.98 19.82
C ILE A 4 3.26 18.77 18.31
N ILE A 5 3.65 19.76 17.49
CA ILE A 5 3.51 19.68 16.02
C ILE A 5 4.34 18.52 15.45
N SER A 6 5.53 18.24 16.02
CA SER A 6 6.42 17.15 15.58
C SER A 6 5.88 15.75 15.87
N ILE A 7 5.08 15.55 16.93
CA ILE A 7 4.54 14.22 17.28
C ILE A 7 3.31 13.90 16.42
N SER A 8 2.49 14.91 16.10
CA SER A 8 1.34 14.75 15.20
C SER A 8 1.79 14.41 13.77
N LEU A 9 2.82 15.09 13.26
CA LEU A 9 3.37 14.83 11.92
C LEU A 9 4.00 13.42 11.81
N LEU A 10 4.59 12.91 12.90
CA LEU A 10 5.21 11.59 12.94
C LEU A 10 4.19 10.44 12.85
N ASN A 11 3.00 10.60 13.41
CA ASN A 11 1.97 9.55 13.37
C ASN A 11 1.45 9.26 11.96
N VAL A 12 1.39 10.27 11.09
CA VAL A 12 0.96 10.12 9.68
C VAL A 12 1.98 9.32 8.86
N PHE A 13 3.26 9.36 9.25
CA PHE A 13 4.31 8.55 8.62
C PHE A 13 4.38 7.12 9.18
N LEU A 14 3.99 6.91 10.44
CA LEU A 14 4.09 5.60 11.11
C LEU A 14 2.86 4.71 10.91
N PHE A 15 1.69 5.31 10.74
CA PHE A 15 0.45 4.59 10.48
C PHE A 15 -0.08 5.09 9.14
N GLY A 16 -0.06 4.22 8.14
CA GLY A 16 -0.47 4.55 6.77
C GLY A 16 -1.83 5.24 6.75
N ALA A 17 -1.96 6.23 5.86
CA ALA A 17 -3.21 6.95 5.66
C ALA A 17 -4.36 5.97 5.39
N ASN A 18 -5.53 6.26 5.97
CA ASN A 18 -6.76 5.55 5.62
C ASN A 18 -7.08 5.92 4.17
N LEU A 19 -7.23 4.92 3.29
CA LEU A 19 -7.57 5.16 1.88
C LEU A 19 -9.07 5.32 1.72
N GLU A 20 -9.47 6.40 1.06
CA GLU A 20 -10.87 6.69 0.74
C GLU A 20 -11.16 6.48 -0.76
N ILE A 21 -12.45 6.42 -1.11
CA ILE A 21 -12.86 6.28 -2.51
C ILE A 21 -12.51 7.56 -3.26
N GLY A 22 -11.78 7.42 -4.36
CA GLY A 22 -11.33 8.54 -5.20
C GLY A 22 -9.88 8.92 -4.98
N ASP A 23 -9.24 8.42 -3.92
CA ASP A 23 -7.81 8.59 -3.71
C ASP A 23 -7.00 7.91 -4.83
N ALA A 24 -5.89 8.54 -5.18
CA ALA A 24 -4.88 7.87 -5.98
C ALA A 24 -4.33 6.67 -5.20
N ALA A 25 -4.23 5.51 -5.85
CA ALA A 25 -3.61 4.35 -5.23
C ALA A 25 -2.14 4.66 -4.88
N PRO A 26 -1.66 4.31 -3.67
CA PRO A 26 -0.26 4.44 -3.33
C PRO A 26 0.62 3.61 -4.26
N ASP A 27 1.79 4.12 -4.60
CA ASP A 27 2.79 3.36 -5.35
C ASP A 27 3.17 2.09 -4.58
N PHE A 28 3.31 0.99 -5.33
CA PHE A 28 3.86 -0.25 -4.81
C PHE A 28 4.91 -0.81 -5.77
N SER A 29 5.85 -1.55 -5.20
CA SER A 29 6.78 -2.41 -5.92
C SER A 29 6.96 -3.68 -5.10
N LEU A 30 6.34 -4.77 -5.53
CA LEU A 30 6.30 -6.03 -4.80
C LEU A 30 6.78 -7.16 -5.70
N LYS A 31 7.49 -8.12 -5.13
CA LYS A 31 7.81 -9.35 -5.85
C LYS A 31 6.57 -10.23 -5.94
N ASN A 32 6.28 -10.74 -7.13
CA ASN A 32 5.31 -11.80 -7.32
C ASN A 32 5.91 -13.17 -6.91
N GLN A 33 5.14 -14.23 -7.10
CA GLN A 33 5.53 -15.60 -6.78
C GLN A 33 6.77 -16.09 -7.54
N ASP A 34 7.07 -15.50 -8.69
CA ASP A 34 8.24 -15.84 -9.53
C ASP A 34 9.46 -14.96 -9.20
N GLY A 35 9.35 -14.10 -8.18
CA GLY A 35 10.39 -13.15 -7.79
C GLY A 35 10.49 -11.91 -8.68
N VAL A 36 9.59 -11.75 -9.66
CA VAL A 36 9.54 -10.60 -10.57
C VAL A 36 8.88 -9.42 -9.85
N PHE A 37 9.52 -8.26 -9.90
CA PHE A 37 8.91 -7.04 -9.37
C PHE A 37 7.72 -6.61 -10.23
N ARG A 38 6.59 -6.36 -9.57
CA ARG A 38 5.40 -5.75 -10.13
C ARG A 38 5.16 -4.41 -9.47
N ASN A 39 4.95 -3.40 -10.28
CA ASN A 39 4.75 -2.03 -9.88
C ASN A 39 3.32 -1.58 -10.22
N LEU A 40 2.81 -0.56 -9.54
CA LEU A 40 1.51 0.03 -9.88
C LEU A 40 1.45 0.46 -11.36
N ASN A 41 2.54 1.06 -11.86
CA ASN A 41 2.65 1.55 -13.22
C ASN A 41 2.55 0.46 -14.30
N ASP A 42 2.82 -0.80 -13.95
CA ASP A 42 2.69 -1.92 -14.90
C ASP A 42 1.22 -2.18 -15.29
N TYR A 43 0.26 -1.59 -14.57
CA TYR A 43 -1.18 -1.81 -14.74
C TYR A 43 -1.93 -0.57 -15.26
N ILE A 44 -1.22 0.47 -15.70
CA ILE A 44 -1.85 1.68 -16.27
C ILE A 44 -2.76 1.30 -17.44
N GLY A 45 -3.97 1.87 -17.45
CA GLY A 45 -4.98 1.60 -18.47
C GLY A 45 -5.82 0.34 -18.22
N SER A 46 -5.52 -0.43 -17.16
CA SER A 46 -6.30 -1.60 -16.73
C SER A 46 -7.00 -1.35 -15.40
N LYS A 47 -8.13 -2.03 -15.17
CA LYS A 47 -8.72 -2.11 -13.83
C LYS A 47 -7.90 -3.10 -13.00
N LEU A 48 -7.42 -2.68 -11.83
CA LEU A 48 -6.63 -3.47 -10.90
C LEU A 48 -7.44 -3.71 -9.62
N VAL A 49 -7.47 -4.96 -9.15
CA VAL A 49 -8.01 -5.34 -7.84
C VAL A 49 -6.87 -5.92 -7.02
N ILE A 50 -6.65 -5.40 -5.82
CA ILE A 50 -5.63 -5.87 -4.88
C ILE A 50 -6.34 -6.53 -3.70
N TYR A 51 -5.94 -7.76 -3.38
CA TYR A 51 -6.51 -8.52 -2.27
C TYR A 51 -5.40 -8.93 -1.30
N PHE A 52 -5.66 -8.83 0.00
CA PHE A 52 -4.72 -9.18 1.06
C PHE A 52 -5.22 -10.41 1.81
N PHE A 53 -4.40 -11.45 1.88
CA PHE A 53 -4.64 -12.63 2.72
C PHE A 53 -3.50 -12.77 3.73
N PRO A 54 -3.75 -13.25 4.97
CA PRO A 54 -2.68 -13.45 5.96
C PRO A 54 -1.68 -14.53 5.55
N LYS A 55 -2.17 -15.56 4.84
CA LYS A 55 -1.37 -16.69 4.36
C LYS A 55 -1.94 -17.24 3.05
N ALA A 56 -1.08 -17.38 2.05
CA ALA A 56 -1.40 -18.05 0.79
C ALA A 56 -1.21 -19.57 0.91
N GLU A 57 -1.73 -20.32 -0.07
CA GLU A 57 -1.48 -21.76 -0.22
C GLU A 57 -1.87 -22.58 1.02
N THR A 58 -2.97 -22.21 1.71
CA THR A 58 -3.50 -23.00 2.82
C THR A 58 -4.57 -23.98 2.35
N PRO A 59 -4.61 -25.24 2.84
CA PRO A 59 -5.65 -26.21 2.47
C PRO A 59 -7.08 -25.81 2.86
N GLY A 60 -7.23 -24.89 3.83
CA GLY A 60 -8.48 -24.64 4.55
C GLY A 60 -8.53 -25.44 5.84
#